data_AF-A0A6I3D723-F1
#
_entry.id   AF-A0A6I3D723-F1
#
_cell.length_a   1.000
_cell.length_b   1.000
_cell.length_c   1.000
_cell.angle_alpha   90.00
_cell.angle_beta   90.00
_cell.angle_gamma   90.00
#
_symmetry.space_group_name_H-M   'P 1'
#
loop_
_entity.id
_entity.type
_entity.pdbx_description
1 polymer ?
#
loop_
_entity_poly.entity_id
_entity_poly.type
_entity_poly.pdbx_seq_one_letter_code
_entity_poly.pdbx_strand_id
1 'polypeptide(L)'
;DFFSNEKSVTFEKADTLKIELVSNDGTTTVLKEKLPVLAGEIVDATFMSAKALDAFLAAQIADAKAQNVLFSIHLKATMMKVSDPIIFGHAVNAYFGDVFTKHPAAFEGLGVNVNDGMADVLSRIETLSDTQQTAIEADISIAMLNGPELAMVDSDKGITNLHVPSDVIVDASMPAMIRDSGKMWNPEGERQDCKAVIPDSSYAGVYTAVIADCKANGAFDPTTMGTIPNVGLMAQKAEEYGSHDKTFEIAVNGTVRITDSSGNVVMEHVVEAGDIWRACQAKDAPIRDWVKLAVSRSRLSNTPAVFWLDENRAHDAQIIAKVKQYLPEHDTTGLTIEIMAPEAACTFSLARARKGEDTISVTGNVLRDYLTDLFPIMELGTSAKMLSIVPLMNGGGLFETGAGGSAPKHVQQFVKENHLRWDSLGEFLALAASLEHLAQVSNNNTAQVLADTLDRATGSVLNENRSPSRKVNELDNRGSHFFLALYWAQELAKQTDDPALAAKFAPIAEALTSKQAEIVDELNAVQGKPVDIGGYYMPDDAKVIAAMRPSATFNAIIDAI
;
A
#
# COMPACT_ATOMS: atom_id res chain seq x y z
N ASP A 1 15.48 -11.21 12.75
CA ASP A 1 14.69 -10.12 12.14
C ASP A 1 13.64 -9.68 13.15
N PHE A 2 12.68 -8.81 12.79
CA PHE A 2 11.68 -8.35 13.74
C PHE A 2 10.77 -9.50 14.20
N PHE A 3 10.39 -10.40 13.30
CA PHE A 3 9.63 -11.61 13.65
C PHE A 3 10.31 -12.41 14.77
N SER A 4 11.59 -12.75 14.59
CA SER A 4 12.32 -13.67 15.48
C SER A 4 12.58 -13.11 16.88
N ASN A 5 12.53 -11.79 17.04
CA ASN A 5 12.94 -11.10 18.26
C ASN A 5 11.77 -10.46 19.03
N GLU A 6 10.54 -10.66 18.57
CA GLU A 6 9.36 -9.99 19.11
C GLU A 6 8.99 -10.46 20.52
N LYS A 7 8.68 -9.48 21.38
CA LYS A 7 8.05 -9.67 22.69
C LYS A 7 6.81 -8.80 22.76
N SER A 8 5.79 -9.25 23.46
CA SER A 8 4.53 -8.50 23.59
C SER A 8 3.84 -8.77 24.92
N VAL A 9 3.09 -7.78 25.40
CA VAL A 9 2.32 -7.81 26.64
C VAL A 9 1.01 -7.04 26.51
N THR A 10 -0.06 -7.57 27.11
CA THR A 10 -1.30 -6.82 27.33
C THR A 10 -1.29 -6.18 28.70
N PHE A 11 -1.53 -4.86 28.78
CA PHE A 11 -1.59 -4.14 30.05
C PHE A 11 -2.97 -4.25 30.70
N GLU A 12 -3.05 -4.70 31.95
CA GLU A 12 -4.33 -4.79 32.67
C GLU A 12 -4.89 -3.41 33.08
N LYS A 13 -4.02 -2.42 33.27
CA LYS A 13 -4.35 -1.07 33.73
C LYS A 13 -3.63 -0.04 32.88
N ALA A 14 -4.18 1.17 32.83
CA ALA A 14 -3.49 2.28 32.19
C ALA A 14 -2.19 2.63 32.93
N ASP A 15 -1.16 2.99 32.17
CA ASP A 15 0.16 3.32 32.69
C ASP A 15 0.90 4.29 31.74
N THR A 16 2.11 4.69 32.09
CA THR A 16 3.04 5.41 31.20
C THR A 16 4.39 4.73 31.23
N LEU A 17 4.78 4.18 30.09
CA LEU A 17 6.04 3.49 29.92
C LEU A 17 7.16 4.45 29.54
N LYS A 18 8.39 4.05 29.81
CA LYS A 18 9.62 4.72 29.36
C LYS A 18 10.48 3.72 28.59
N ILE A 19 11.12 4.19 27.51
CA ILE A 19 12.04 3.40 26.69
C ILE A 19 13.46 3.95 26.88
N GLU A 20 14.39 3.11 27.32
CA GLU A 20 15.78 3.50 27.57
C GLU A 20 16.77 2.45 27.06
N LEU A 21 17.92 2.90 26.57
CA LEU A 21 19.07 2.08 26.23
C LEU A 21 20.07 2.16 27.39
N VAL A 22 20.37 1.01 27.99
CA VAL A 22 21.45 0.87 28.98
C VAL A 22 22.64 0.26 28.27
N SER A 23 23.70 1.03 28.06
CA SER A 23 24.93 0.56 27.42
C SER A 23 25.74 -0.36 28.33
N ASN A 24 26.66 -1.12 27.75
CA ASN A 24 27.50 -2.08 28.49
C ASN A 24 28.41 -1.44 29.56
N ASP A 25 28.67 -0.14 29.48
CA ASP A 25 29.41 0.64 30.49
C ASP A 25 28.52 1.15 31.65
N GLY A 26 27.21 0.89 31.58
CA GLY A 26 26.21 1.33 32.55
C GLY A 26 25.59 2.70 32.26
N THR A 27 26.02 3.41 31.22
CA THR A 27 25.38 4.67 30.80
C THR A 27 23.95 4.39 30.34
N THR A 28 23.02 5.27 30.70
CA THR A 28 21.61 5.13 30.32
C THR A 28 21.19 6.31 29.43
N THR A 29 20.69 5.99 28.25
CA THR A 29 20.15 6.96 27.28
C THR A 29 18.65 6.77 27.16
N VAL A 30 17.86 7.80 27.45
CA VAL A 30 16.42 7.75 27.23
C VAL A 30 16.15 7.87 25.73
N LEU A 31 15.51 6.85 25.15
CA LEU A 31 15.06 6.86 23.76
C LEU A 31 13.66 7.50 23.64
N LYS A 32 12.79 7.22 24.62
CA LYS A 32 11.46 7.84 24.73
C LYS A 32 11.05 7.99 26.19
N GLU A 33 10.85 9.23 26.60
CA GLU A 33 10.53 9.57 27.99
C GLU A 33 9.14 9.11 28.43
N LYS A 34 8.13 9.21 27.55
CA LYS A 34 6.75 8.85 27.86
C LYS A 34 6.08 8.12 26.71
N LEU A 35 5.51 6.97 27.03
CA LEU A 35 4.65 6.18 26.18
C LEU A 35 3.39 5.82 26.97
N PRO A 36 2.33 6.64 26.91
CA PRO A 36 1.07 6.33 27.57
C PRO A 36 0.44 5.06 27.00
N VAL A 37 -0.06 4.21 27.89
CA VAL A 37 -0.79 2.98 27.55
C VAL A 37 -2.11 2.93 28.30
N LEU A 38 -3.13 2.37 27.66
CA LEU A 38 -4.48 2.19 28.20
C LEU A 38 -4.64 0.81 28.82
N ALA A 39 -5.65 0.65 29.67
CA ALA A 39 -6.08 -0.68 30.11
C ALA A 39 -6.54 -1.51 28.90
N GLY A 40 -6.08 -2.75 28.84
CA GLY A 40 -6.30 -3.68 27.74
C GLY A 40 -5.42 -3.45 26.50
N GLU A 41 -4.59 -2.40 26.47
CA GLU A 41 -3.71 -2.12 25.33
C GLU A 41 -2.57 -3.14 25.24
N ILE A 42 -2.28 -3.58 24.02
CA ILE A 42 -1.14 -4.43 23.69
C ILE A 42 0.04 -3.55 23.32
N VAL A 43 1.20 -3.85 23.88
CA VAL A 43 2.48 -3.26 23.48
C VAL A 43 3.43 -4.39 23.14
N ASP A 44 3.95 -4.34 21.93
CA ASP A 44 5.00 -5.20 21.43
C ASP A 44 6.28 -4.40 21.20
N ALA A 45 7.41 -5.08 21.30
CA ALA A 45 8.72 -4.55 21.01
C ALA A 45 9.61 -5.62 20.39
N THR A 46 10.49 -5.20 19.49
CA THR A 46 11.33 -6.10 18.70
C THR A 46 12.54 -5.34 18.13
N PHE A 47 13.48 -6.08 17.54
CA PHE A 47 14.60 -5.49 16.81
C PHE A 47 15.03 -6.34 15.60
N MET A 48 15.57 -5.68 14.58
CA MET A 48 16.28 -6.30 13.48
C MET A 48 17.78 -6.12 13.72
N SER A 49 18.50 -7.25 13.82
CA SER A 49 19.95 -7.22 13.96
C SER A 49 20.60 -6.76 12.67
N ALA A 50 21.40 -5.69 12.71
CA ALA A 50 22.12 -5.17 11.55
C ALA A 50 23.11 -6.20 11.00
N LYS A 51 23.85 -6.86 11.89
CA LYS A 51 24.78 -7.94 11.52
C LYS A 51 24.09 -9.10 10.82
N ALA A 52 22.92 -9.52 11.31
CA ALA A 52 22.16 -10.60 10.67
C ALA A 52 21.59 -10.15 9.32
N LEU A 53 21.13 -8.90 9.22
CA LEU A 53 20.65 -8.30 7.98
C LEU A 53 21.76 -8.24 6.93
N ASP A 54 22.94 -7.74 7.27
CA ASP A 54 24.09 -7.64 6.38
C ASP A 54 24.52 -9.02 5.87
N ALA A 55 24.61 -10.01 6.77
CA ALA A 55 24.94 -11.38 6.39
C ALA A 55 23.89 -12.01 5.47
N PHE A 56 22.60 -11.75 5.75
CA PHE A 56 21.50 -12.20 4.91
C PHE A 56 21.55 -11.57 3.51
N LEU A 57 21.70 -10.25 3.43
CA LEU A 57 21.76 -9.51 2.16
C LEU A 57 22.95 -9.96 1.31
N ALA A 58 24.15 -10.06 1.89
CA ALA A 58 25.33 -10.57 1.21
C ALA A 58 25.10 -11.99 0.65
N ALA A 59 24.49 -12.87 1.44
CA ALA A 59 24.15 -14.22 1.00
C ALA A 59 23.11 -14.23 -0.14
N GLN A 60 22.08 -13.38 -0.06
CA GLN A 60 21.05 -13.31 -1.10
C GLN A 60 21.57 -12.69 -2.41
N ILE A 61 22.47 -11.71 -2.34
CA ILE A 61 23.15 -11.15 -3.52
C ILE A 61 24.02 -12.23 -4.20
N ALA A 62 24.81 -12.96 -3.43
CA ALA A 62 25.64 -14.04 -3.96
C ALA A 62 24.80 -15.17 -4.59
N ASP A 63 23.69 -15.54 -3.94
CA ASP A 63 22.78 -16.58 -4.42
C ASP A 63 22.01 -16.15 -5.68
N ALA A 64 21.53 -14.89 -5.75
CA ALA A 64 20.91 -14.35 -6.97
C ALA A 64 21.88 -14.41 -8.17
N LYS A 65 23.16 -14.08 -7.93
CA LYS A 65 24.20 -14.16 -8.96
C LYS A 65 24.45 -15.60 -9.39
N ALA A 66 24.56 -16.52 -8.43
CA ALA A 66 24.79 -17.93 -8.70
C ALA A 66 23.65 -18.58 -9.50
N GLN A 67 22.41 -18.15 -9.26
CA GLN A 67 21.22 -18.62 -9.96
C GLN A 67 20.94 -17.86 -11.27
N ASN A 68 21.71 -16.81 -11.57
CA ASN A 68 21.51 -15.93 -12.72
C ASN A 68 20.08 -15.35 -12.79
N VAL A 69 19.60 -14.87 -11.65
CA VAL A 69 18.30 -14.18 -11.52
C VAL A 69 18.53 -12.74 -11.05
N LEU A 70 17.57 -11.87 -11.35
CA LEU A 70 17.63 -10.49 -10.88
C LEU A 70 17.61 -10.45 -9.34
N PHE A 71 18.38 -9.55 -8.75
CA PHE A 71 18.22 -9.17 -7.36
C PHE A 71 17.23 -8.01 -7.27
N SER A 72 16.21 -8.15 -6.41
CA SER A 72 15.28 -7.07 -6.09
C SER A 72 15.02 -7.00 -4.59
N ILE A 73 14.84 -5.78 -4.07
CA ILE A 73 14.47 -5.50 -2.70
C ILE A 73 13.12 -4.78 -2.65
N HIS A 74 12.23 -5.27 -1.78
CA HIS A 74 10.86 -4.81 -1.68
C HIS A 74 10.56 -4.37 -0.25
N LEU A 75 10.42 -3.06 -0.04
CA LEU A 75 10.21 -2.43 1.26
C LEU A 75 9.06 -1.41 1.18
N LYS A 76 8.70 -0.78 2.30
CA LYS A 76 7.66 0.26 2.37
C LYS A 76 8.24 1.59 2.87
N ALA A 77 9.37 2.03 2.30
CA ALA A 77 10.18 3.15 2.82
C ALA A 77 9.44 4.47 3.05
N THR A 78 8.43 4.79 2.23
CA THR A 78 7.63 6.01 2.40
C THR A 78 6.76 5.98 3.66
N MET A 79 6.19 4.81 3.99
CA MET A 79 5.31 4.65 5.15
C MET A 79 6.14 4.30 6.39
N MET A 80 7.02 3.30 6.29
CA MET A 80 7.96 2.91 7.35
C MET A 80 9.20 3.82 7.38
N LYS A 81 8.96 5.13 7.50
CA LYS A 81 9.92 6.22 7.29
C LYS A 81 11.21 6.22 8.14
N VAL A 82 11.32 5.32 9.11
CA VAL A 82 12.53 5.17 9.95
C VAL A 82 13.22 3.84 9.65
N SER A 83 12.54 2.71 9.84
CA SER A 83 13.16 1.39 9.67
C SER A 83 13.58 1.10 8.24
N ASP A 84 12.69 1.32 7.29
CA ASP A 84 12.86 0.80 5.94
C ASP A 84 13.92 1.57 5.13
N PRO A 85 14.08 2.89 5.26
CA PRO A 85 15.24 3.58 4.70
C PRO A 85 16.58 3.06 5.23
N ILE A 86 16.66 2.69 6.52
CA ILE A 86 17.89 2.10 7.10
C ILE A 86 18.14 0.71 6.49
N ILE A 87 17.11 -0.15 6.44
CA ILE A 87 17.20 -1.48 5.79
C ILE A 87 17.62 -1.35 4.32
N PHE A 88 17.08 -0.35 3.62
CA PHE A 88 17.44 -0.05 2.24
C PHE A 88 18.92 0.36 2.12
N GLY A 89 19.41 1.22 3.02
CA GLY A 89 20.82 1.61 3.10
C GLY A 89 21.75 0.41 3.32
N HIS A 90 21.35 -0.55 4.17
CA HIS A 90 22.07 -1.82 4.31
C HIS A 90 22.13 -2.60 2.99
N ALA A 91 21.07 -2.63 2.19
CA ALA A 91 21.07 -3.27 0.88
C ALA A 91 21.98 -2.56 -0.14
N VAL A 92 21.99 -1.22 -0.14
CA VAL A 92 22.92 -0.42 -0.94
C VAL A 92 24.36 -0.71 -0.53
N ASN A 93 24.66 -0.73 0.76
CA ASN A 93 25.98 -1.07 1.28
C ASN A 93 26.40 -2.51 0.98
N ALA A 94 25.47 -3.48 1.08
CA ALA A 94 25.76 -4.87 0.76
C ALA A 94 26.13 -5.07 -0.71
N TYR A 95 25.56 -4.25 -1.62
CA TYR A 95 25.83 -4.33 -3.05
C TYR A 95 27.03 -3.48 -3.49
N PHE A 96 27.16 -2.25 -2.99
CA PHE A 96 28.15 -1.27 -3.44
C PHE A 96 29.25 -0.95 -2.41
N GLY A 97 29.28 -1.63 -1.27
CA GLY A 97 30.18 -1.33 -0.13
C GLY A 97 31.67 -1.25 -0.47
N ASP A 98 32.12 -2.05 -1.43
CA ASP A 98 33.51 -2.04 -1.89
C ASP A 98 33.89 -0.71 -2.55
N VAL A 99 32.94 -0.04 -3.24
CA VAL A 99 33.15 1.28 -3.85
C VAL A 99 33.41 2.32 -2.76
N PHE A 100 32.58 2.34 -1.71
CA PHE A 100 32.73 3.27 -0.60
C PHE A 100 34.05 3.02 0.16
N THR A 101 34.40 1.75 0.36
CA THR A 101 35.65 1.35 1.03
C THR A 101 36.91 1.71 0.23
N LYS A 102 36.82 1.71 -1.11
CA LYS A 102 37.94 2.05 -2.00
C LYS A 102 38.20 3.56 -2.10
N HIS A 103 37.17 4.39 -1.91
CA HIS A 103 37.24 5.85 -2.05
C HIS A 103 36.89 6.64 -0.77
N PRO A 104 37.43 6.28 0.42
CA PRO A 104 36.99 6.87 1.68
C PRO A 104 37.21 8.38 1.73
N ALA A 105 38.35 8.86 1.22
CA ALA A 105 38.68 10.29 1.19
C ALA A 105 37.81 11.10 0.20
N ALA A 106 37.24 10.46 -0.83
CA ALA A 106 36.36 11.16 -1.77
C ALA A 106 34.94 11.33 -1.20
N PHE A 107 34.50 10.40 -0.35
CA PHE A 107 33.21 10.45 0.34
C PHE A 107 33.25 11.24 1.65
N GLU A 108 34.43 11.43 2.24
CA GLU A 108 34.59 12.24 3.45
C GLU A 108 34.08 13.68 3.24
N GLY A 109 33.13 14.10 4.08
CA GLY A 109 32.54 15.45 4.01
C GLY A 109 31.56 15.68 2.85
N LEU A 110 31.36 14.70 1.98
CA LEU A 110 30.43 14.80 0.84
C LEU A 110 28.95 14.74 1.26
N GLY A 111 28.69 14.22 2.47
CA GLY A 111 27.35 14.14 3.04
C GLY A 111 26.45 13.10 2.36
N VAL A 112 27.04 12.06 1.77
CA VAL A 112 26.30 10.93 1.18
C VAL A 112 25.48 10.22 2.24
N ASN A 113 24.20 9.99 1.93
CA ASN A 113 23.30 9.19 2.73
C ASN A 113 22.79 7.99 1.92
N VAL A 114 23.36 6.81 2.16
CA VAL A 114 22.97 5.58 1.45
C VAL A 114 21.53 5.15 1.73
N ASN A 115 20.91 5.64 2.83
CA ASN A 115 19.49 5.41 3.11
C ASN A 115 18.57 6.11 2.09
N ASP A 116 19.08 7.16 1.41
CA ASP A 116 18.39 7.86 0.32
C ASP A 116 18.69 7.23 -1.06
N GLY A 117 19.48 6.15 -1.09
CA GLY A 117 19.77 5.34 -2.27
C GLY A 117 20.90 5.86 -3.16
N MET A 118 21.15 5.13 -4.26
CA MET A 118 22.21 5.48 -5.21
C MET A 118 21.98 6.82 -5.92
N ALA A 119 20.74 7.31 -5.99
CA ALA A 119 20.47 8.64 -6.53
C ALA A 119 21.15 9.76 -5.71
N ASP A 120 21.15 9.67 -4.38
CA ASP A 120 21.90 10.62 -3.54
C ASP A 120 23.39 10.46 -3.82
N VAL A 121 23.95 9.24 -3.76
CA VAL A 121 25.37 8.97 -4.06
C VAL A 121 25.81 9.61 -5.38
N LEU A 122 25.08 9.34 -6.47
CA LEU A 122 25.38 9.83 -7.81
C LEU A 122 25.32 11.37 -7.88
N SER A 123 24.27 11.98 -7.30
CA SER A 123 24.15 13.45 -7.29
C SER A 123 25.27 14.15 -6.51
N ARG A 124 25.78 13.50 -5.46
CA ARG A 124 26.83 14.05 -4.60
C ARG A 124 28.19 14.02 -5.28
N ILE A 125 28.51 12.93 -5.99
CA ILE A 125 29.80 12.79 -6.67
C ILE A 125 29.96 13.73 -7.87
N GLU A 126 28.87 14.27 -8.43
CA GLU A 126 28.90 15.33 -9.46
C GLU A 126 29.61 16.61 -8.98
N THR A 127 29.74 16.80 -7.66
CA THR A 127 30.45 17.95 -7.08
C THR A 127 31.97 17.73 -6.95
N LEU A 128 32.45 16.51 -7.22
CA LEU A 128 33.87 16.18 -7.18
C LEU A 128 34.59 16.60 -8.47
N SER A 129 35.91 16.47 -8.50
CA SER A 129 36.65 16.64 -9.75
C SER A 129 36.34 15.52 -10.75
N ASP A 130 36.35 15.83 -12.06
CA ASP A 130 36.10 14.86 -13.14
C ASP A 130 36.89 13.55 -12.98
N THR A 131 38.14 13.64 -12.50
CA THR A 131 39.00 12.47 -12.29
C THR A 131 38.49 11.58 -11.15
N GLN A 132 38.04 12.18 -10.04
CA GLN A 132 37.48 11.43 -8.91
C GLN A 132 36.10 10.86 -9.26
N GLN A 133 35.25 11.67 -9.87
CA GLN A 133 33.92 11.24 -10.32
C GLN A 133 34.02 10.04 -11.27
N THR A 134 34.82 10.16 -12.33
CA THR A 134 35.02 9.07 -13.31
C THR A 134 35.55 7.80 -12.66
N ALA A 135 36.47 7.93 -11.69
CA ALA A 135 37.02 6.77 -10.97
C ALA A 135 35.95 6.06 -10.13
N ILE A 136 35.08 6.81 -9.45
CA ILE A 136 33.98 6.25 -8.66
C ILE A 136 32.92 5.60 -9.58
N GLU A 137 32.52 6.27 -10.66
CA GLU A 137 31.55 5.72 -11.64
C GLU A 137 32.05 4.43 -12.28
N ALA A 138 33.35 4.35 -12.58
CA ALA A 138 33.97 3.11 -13.08
C ALA A 138 33.89 1.98 -12.04
N ASP A 139 34.11 2.28 -10.76
CA ASP A 139 34.01 1.27 -9.69
C ASP A 139 32.57 0.85 -9.39
N ILE A 140 31.59 1.76 -9.53
CA ILE A 140 30.16 1.42 -9.50
C ILE A 140 29.84 0.45 -10.64
N SER A 141 30.32 0.73 -11.85
CA SER A 141 30.12 -0.14 -13.01
C SER A 141 30.75 -1.52 -12.79
N ILE A 142 31.95 -1.58 -12.21
CA ILE A 142 32.61 -2.85 -11.84
C ILE A 142 31.81 -3.61 -10.78
N ALA A 143 31.27 -2.93 -9.76
CA ALA A 143 30.41 -3.55 -8.76
C ALA A 143 29.16 -4.16 -9.41
N MET A 144 28.53 -3.46 -10.35
CA MET A 144 27.38 -3.99 -11.10
C MET A 144 27.75 -5.21 -11.95
N LEU A 145 28.89 -5.20 -12.63
CA LEU A 145 29.39 -6.36 -13.40
C LEU A 145 29.75 -7.55 -12.50
N ASN A 146 30.19 -7.29 -11.28
CA ASN A 146 30.56 -8.32 -10.31
C ASN A 146 29.37 -8.79 -9.46
N GLY A 147 28.24 -8.08 -9.44
CA GLY A 147 27.01 -8.46 -8.75
C GLY A 147 26.07 -9.30 -9.62
N PRO A 148 24.92 -9.73 -9.07
CA PRO A 148 23.76 -10.09 -9.88
C PRO A 148 23.19 -8.85 -10.56
N GLU A 149 22.55 -9.00 -11.71
CA GLU A 149 21.76 -7.91 -12.29
C GLU A 149 20.68 -7.44 -11.31
N LEU A 150 20.46 -6.13 -11.26
CA LEU A 150 19.41 -5.52 -10.43
C LEU A 150 18.12 -5.40 -11.24
N ALA A 151 16.98 -5.57 -10.56
CA ALA A 151 15.71 -5.18 -11.15
C ALA A 151 15.68 -3.68 -11.47
N MET A 152 15.05 -3.31 -12.59
CA MET A 152 14.99 -1.95 -13.10
C MET A 152 13.63 -1.30 -12.83
N VAL A 153 13.66 -0.03 -12.42
CA VAL A 153 12.49 0.86 -12.34
C VAL A 153 12.24 1.51 -13.70
N ASP A 154 13.31 1.90 -14.39
CA ASP A 154 13.32 2.47 -15.74
C ASP A 154 14.65 2.09 -16.42
N SER A 155 14.64 1.03 -17.24
CA SER A 155 15.82 0.49 -17.92
C SER A 155 16.42 1.48 -18.92
N ASP A 156 15.59 2.25 -19.64
CA ASP A 156 16.04 3.24 -20.63
C ASP A 156 16.87 4.37 -20.00
N LYS A 157 16.66 4.63 -18.71
CA LYS A 157 17.39 5.64 -17.93
C LYS A 157 18.42 5.04 -16.98
N GLY A 158 18.56 3.71 -16.94
CA GLY A 158 19.45 3.04 -16.00
C GLY A 158 19.01 3.12 -14.53
N ILE A 159 17.74 3.44 -14.25
CA ILE A 159 17.22 3.56 -12.87
C ILE A 159 16.94 2.15 -12.32
N THR A 160 17.77 1.72 -11.38
CA THR A 160 17.70 0.41 -10.71
C THR A 160 16.81 0.45 -9.46
N ASN A 161 16.46 -0.71 -8.93
CA ASN A 161 15.75 -0.89 -7.65
C ASN A 161 16.50 -0.29 -6.45
N LEU A 162 17.82 -0.07 -6.54
CA LEU A 162 18.64 0.55 -5.49
C LEU A 162 18.83 2.07 -5.68
N HIS A 163 18.17 2.69 -6.68
CA HIS A 163 18.30 4.13 -6.91
C HIS A 163 17.61 4.99 -5.85
N VAL A 164 16.32 4.75 -5.60
CA VAL A 164 15.51 5.54 -4.66
C VAL A 164 14.66 4.58 -3.81
N PRO A 165 14.67 4.71 -2.47
CA PRO A 165 13.99 3.76 -1.57
C PRO A 165 12.46 3.70 -1.75
N SER A 166 11.85 4.75 -2.29
CA SER A 166 10.40 4.84 -2.51
C SER A 166 9.93 4.36 -3.89
N ASP A 167 10.84 3.98 -4.80
CA ASP A 167 10.43 3.61 -6.17
C ASP A 167 9.78 2.22 -6.24
N VAL A 168 10.28 1.27 -5.43
CA VAL A 168 9.79 -0.12 -5.40
C VAL A 168 9.16 -0.40 -4.04
N ILE A 169 7.84 -0.25 -3.99
CA ILE A 169 7.06 -0.37 -2.76
C ILE A 169 6.44 -1.76 -2.67
N VAL A 170 6.67 -2.50 -1.59
CA VAL A 170 6.40 -3.95 -1.47
C VAL A 170 4.97 -4.37 -1.81
N ASP A 171 3.98 -3.64 -1.31
CA ASP A 171 2.56 -3.92 -1.53
C ASP A 171 2.15 -3.80 -3.00
N ALA A 172 2.73 -2.87 -3.77
CA ALA A 172 2.41 -2.72 -5.19
C ALA A 172 3.36 -3.51 -6.11
N SER A 173 4.63 -3.61 -5.73
CA SER A 173 5.67 -4.25 -6.54
C SER A 173 5.58 -5.78 -6.52
N MET A 174 5.23 -6.38 -5.38
CA MET A 174 5.07 -7.84 -5.30
C MET A 174 3.90 -8.36 -6.13
N PRO A 175 2.68 -7.79 -6.05
CA PRO A 175 1.59 -8.20 -6.93
C PRO A 175 1.88 -7.95 -8.41
N ALA A 176 2.53 -6.82 -8.75
CA ALA A 176 2.95 -6.55 -10.13
C ALA A 176 3.91 -7.64 -10.65
N MET A 177 4.91 -8.01 -9.87
CA MET A 177 5.87 -9.08 -10.21
C MET A 177 5.17 -10.44 -10.35
N ILE A 178 4.32 -10.82 -9.39
CA ILE A 178 3.59 -12.09 -9.41
C ILE A 178 2.68 -12.18 -10.64
N ARG A 179 1.92 -11.13 -10.93
CA ARG A 179 1.01 -11.07 -12.07
C ARG A 179 1.77 -11.18 -13.40
N ASP A 180 2.96 -10.59 -13.47
CA ASP A 180 3.79 -10.59 -14.67
C ASP A 180 4.70 -11.84 -14.77
N SER A 181 4.10 -13.00 -14.49
CA SER A 181 4.76 -14.32 -14.54
C SER A 181 5.92 -14.51 -13.56
N GLY A 182 5.93 -13.78 -12.44
CA GLY A 182 7.00 -13.87 -11.44
C GLY A 182 8.29 -13.15 -11.85
N LYS A 183 8.20 -12.16 -12.75
CA LYS A 183 9.36 -11.52 -13.40
C LYS A 183 9.40 -10.02 -13.13
N MET A 184 10.60 -9.45 -13.25
CA MET A 184 10.85 -8.01 -13.24
C MET A 184 11.71 -7.62 -14.46
N TRP A 185 11.87 -6.32 -14.69
CA TRP A 185 12.62 -5.78 -15.83
C TRP A 185 14.13 -5.82 -15.55
N ASN A 186 14.90 -6.33 -16.50
CA ASN A 186 16.37 -6.33 -16.49
C ASN A 186 16.93 -5.07 -17.19
N PRO A 187 18.26 -4.86 -17.19
CA PRO A 187 18.89 -3.70 -17.86
C PRO A 187 18.59 -3.58 -19.36
N GLU A 188 18.35 -4.69 -20.04
CA GLU A 188 18.00 -4.74 -21.47
C GLU A 188 16.53 -4.37 -21.75
N GLY A 189 15.73 -4.12 -20.70
CA GLY A 189 14.30 -3.85 -20.85
C GLY A 189 13.49 -5.11 -21.16
N GLU A 190 13.97 -6.27 -20.75
CA GLU A 190 13.31 -7.56 -20.88
C GLU A 190 12.86 -8.10 -19.51
N ARG A 191 11.87 -9.00 -19.50
CA ARG A 191 11.37 -9.62 -18.26
C ARG A 191 12.21 -10.85 -17.89
N GLN A 192 12.71 -10.88 -16.66
CA GLN A 192 13.56 -11.95 -16.14
C GLN A 192 13.11 -12.39 -14.74
N ASP A 193 13.37 -13.67 -14.42
CA ASP A 193 13.10 -14.18 -13.07
C ASP A 193 13.92 -13.41 -12.05
N CYS A 194 13.34 -13.18 -10.88
CA CYS A 194 13.96 -12.40 -9.81
C CYS A 194 13.91 -13.11 -8.47
N LYS A 195 14.87 -12.78 -7.62
CA LYS A 195 14.83 -13.02 -6.19
C LYS A 195 14.30 -11.76 -5.52
N ALA A 196 13.03 -11.78 -5.16
CA ALA A 196 12.38 -10.74 -4.37
C ALA A 196 12.76 -10.84 -2.90
N VAL A 197 13.65 -9.97 -2.45
CA VAL A 197 14.15 -9.90 -1.08
C VAL A 197 13.23 -9.02 -0.23
N ILE A 198 12.63 -9.66 0.78
CA ILE A 198 11.88 -9.02 1.87
C ILE A 198 12.58 -9.45 3.16
N PRO A 199 13.40 -8.59 3.79
CA PRO A 199 14.27 -9.01 4.89
C PRO A 199 13.56 -9.48 6.16
N ASP A 200 12.38 -8.93 6.46
CA ASP A 200 11.58 -9.35 7.61
C ASP A 200 10.58 -10.44 7.25
N SER A 201 10.56 -11.51 8.04
CA SER A 201 9.75 -12.69 7.77
C SER A 201 8.29 -12.61 8.23
N SER A 202 7.89 -11.55 8.95
CA SER A 202 6.51 -11.43 9.50
C SER A 202 5.43 -11.54 8.42
N TYR A 203 5.72 -11.07 7.20
CA TYR A 203 4.75 -11.00 6.11
C TYR A 203 5.23 -11.67 4.82
N ALA A 204 6.53 -11.97 4.69
CA ALA A 204 7.12 -12.50 3.47
C ALA A 204 6.51 -13.86 3.06
N GLY A 205 6.13 -14.70 4.03
CA GLY A 205 5.51 -16.01 3.79
C GLY A 205 4.21 -15.95 2.97
N VAL A 206 3.45 -14.85 3.06
CA VAL A 206 2.23 -14.66 2.26
C VAL A 206 2.54 -14.65 0.76
N TYR A 207 3.56 -13.88 0.34
CA TYR A 207 3.96 -13.84 -1.05
C TYR A 207 4.58 -15.15 -1.52
N THR A 208 5.33 -15.83 -0.64
CA THR A 208 5.87 -17.18 -0.91
C THR A 208 4.74 -18.16 -1.23
N ALA A 209 3.64 -18.16 -0.45
CA ALA A 209 2.48 -19.01 -0.72
C ALA A 209 1.86 -18.73 -2.09
N VAL A 210 1.67 -17.46 -2.47
CA VAL A 210 1.12 -17.10 -3.78
C VAL A 210 2.04 -17.53 -4.92
N ILE A 211 3.36 -17.29 -4.79
CA ILE A 211 4.34 -17.69 -5.80
C ILE A 211 4.36 -19.22 -5.95
N ALA A 212 4.34 -19.97 -4.85
CA ALA A 212 4.33 -21.43 -4.86
C ALA A 212 3.05 -21.97 -5.52
N ASP A 213 1.90 -21.38 -5.18
CA ASP A 213 0.61 -21.73 -5.78
C ASP A 213 0.58 -21.45 -7.29
N CYS A 214 1.04 -20.28 -7.74
CA CYS A 214 1.16 -19.98 -9.18
C CYS A 214 2.12 -20.91 -9.92
N LYS A 215 3.23 -21.32 -9.30
CA LYS A 215 4.15 -22.32 -9.89
C LYS A 215 3.49 -23.69 -10.01
N ALA A 216 2.66 -24.09 -9.05
CA ALA A 216 1.99 -25.39 -9.04
C ALA A 216 0.75 -25.44 -9.96
N ASN A 217 -0.03 -24.36 -9.99
CA ASN A 217 -1.37 -24.34 -10.56
C ASN A 217 -1.53 -23.37 -11.75
N GLY A 218 -0.47 -22.68 -12.15
CA GLY A 218 -0.51 -21.64 -13.17
C GLY A 218 -1.07 -20.30 -12.67
N ALA A 219 -1.14 -19.33 -13.58
CA ALA A 219 -1.73 -18.03 -13.29
C ALA A 219 -3.18 -18.13 -12.80
N PHE A 220 -3.64 -17.15 -12.03
CA PHE A 220 -5.06 -17.03 -11.71
C PHE A 220 -5.89 -16.79 -12.98
N ASP A 221 -7.13 -17.26 -12.98
CA ASP A 221 -8.13 -16.97 -14.01
C ASP A 221 -9.15 -15.98 -13.45
N PRO A 222 -9.08 -14.69 -13.82
CA PRO A 222 -10.02 -13.67 -13.35
C PRO A 222 -11.49 -13.95 -13.71
N THR A 223 -11.75 -14.83 -14.68
CA THR A 223 -13.13 -15.13 -15.12
C THR A 223 -13.85 -16.12 -14.22
N THR A 224 -13.10 -16.88 -13.41
CA THR A 224 -13.65 -17.96 -12.56
C THR A 224 -13.18 -17.91 -11.12
N MET A 225 -12.16 -17.12 -10.79
CA MET A 225 -11.67 -17.04 -9.41
C MET A 225 -12.68 -16.39 -8.46
N GLY A 226 -12.71 -16.86 -7.22
CA GLY A 226 -13.39 -16.19 -6.12
C GLY A 226 -12.63 -14.94 -5.68
N THR A 227 -13.24 -14.17 -4.78
CA THR A 227 -12.65 -12.95 -4.22
C THR A 227 -12.13 -13.15 -2.80
N ILE A 228 -11.09 -12.40 -2.44
CA ILE A 228 -10.55 -12.35 -1.07
C ILE A 228 -10.67 -10.94 -0.50
N PRO A 229 -11.85 -10.55 0.05
CA PRO A 229 -12.02 -9.27 0.72
C PRO A 229 -11.17 -9.16 1.98
N ASN A 230 -10.98 -7.94 2.48
CA ASN A 230 -10.22 -7.69 3.71
C ASN A 230 -11.04 -6.93 4.78
N VAL A 231 -10.85 -7.32 6.04
CA VAL A 231 -11.24 -6.56 7.23
C VAL A 231 -9.96 -6.27 8.03
N GLY A 232 -9.48 -5.03 7.96
CA GLY A 232 -8.19 -4.63 8.52
C GLY A 232 -8.28 -3.88 9.85
N LEU A 233 -7.44 -4.25 10.82
CA LEU A 233 -7.23 -3.49 12.04
C LEU A 233 -6.34 -2.28 11.75
N MET A 234 -6.86 -1.06 11.93
CA MET A 234 -6.07 0.16 11.64
C MET A 234 -6.39 1.38 12.50
N ALA A 235 -7.52 1.37 13.20
CA ALA A 235 -7.97 2.52 13.98
C ALA A 235 -6.94 2.93 15.03
N GLN A 236 -6.78 4.25 15.22
CA GLN A 236 -5.85 4.85 16.17
C GLN A 236 -4.37 4.51 15.95
N LYS A 237 -3.94 4.38 14.68
CA LYS A 237 -2.56 4.04 14.28
C LYS A 237 -2.13 2.70 14.90
N ALA A 238 -2.94 1.67 14.72
CA ALA A 238 -2.65 0.34 15.24
C ALA A 238 -1.33 -0.20 14.67
N GLU A 239 -0.56 -0.88 15.52
CA GLU A 239 0.60 -1.69 15.14
C GLU A 239 1.73 -0.85 14.50
N GLU A 240 2.39 -1.32 13.45
CA GLU A 240 3.58 -0.69 12.87
C GLU A 240 3.35 0.75 12.37
N TYR A 241 2.15 1.08 11.92
CA TYR A 241 1.80 2.42 11.44
C TYR A 241 1.81 3.46 12.58
N GLY A 242 1.77 2.99 13.83
CA GLY A 242 1.96 3.81 15.02
C GLY A 242 3.40 3.87 15.51
N SER A 243 4.35 3.11 14.93
CA SER A 243 5.65 2.85 15.55
C SER A 243 6.71 3.93 15.27
N HIS A 244 6.48 4.85 14.33
CA HIS A 244 7.56 5.71 13.82
C HIS A 244 8.27 6.54 14.89
N ASP A 245 7.55 7.00 15.90
CA ASP A 245 8.09 7.78 17.03
C ASP A 245 8.65 6.90 18.17
N LYS A 246 8.78 5.60 17.91
CA LYS A 246 9.25 4.50 18.77
C LYS A 246 10.21 3.56 18.04
N THR A 247 10.70 3.96 16.87
CA THR A 247 11.72 3.22 16.11
C THR A 247 13.04 3.94 16.23
N PHE A 248 14.11 3.23 16.58
CA PHE A 248 15.43 3.78 16.82
C PHE A 248 16.51 2.91 16.19
N GLU A 249 17.48 3.55 15.55
CA GLU A 249 18.77 2.92 15.25
C GLU A 249 19.62 2.96 16.52
N ILE A 250 20.15 1.82 16.93
CA ILE A 250 20.88 1.69 18.18
C ILE A 250 22.31 2.20 17.99
N ALA A 251 22.70 3.23 18.75
CA ALA A 251 24.01 3.86 18.60
C ALA A 251 25.17 3.05 19.21
N VAL A 252 24.90 2.29 20.28
CA VAL A 252 25.92 1.56 21.05
C VAL A 252 25.35 0.24 21.57
N ASN A 253 26.23 -0.76 21.73
CA ASN A 253 25.85 -2.05 22.30
C ASN A 253 25.29 -1.89 23.71
N GLY A 254 24.22 -2.63 24.02
CA GLY A 254 23.58 -2.55 25.32
C GLY A 254 22.29 -3.34 25.40
N THR A 255 21.38 -2.86 26.24
CA THR A 255 20.04 -3.42 26.41
C THR A 255 19.01 -2.31 26.32
N VAL A 256 18.07 -2.43 25.38
CA VAL A 256 16.88 -1.57 25.36
C VAL A 256 15.86 -2.14 26.34
N ARG A 257 15.39 -1.32 27.26
CA ARG A 257 14.39 -1.66 28.28
C ARG A 257 13.15 -0.79 28.12
N ILE A 258 11.99 -1.41 28.31
CA ILE A 258 10.73 -0.73 28.51
C ILE A 258 10.38 -0.87 30.00
N THR A 259 10.28 0.24 30.70
CA THR A 259 9.93 0.28 32.13
C THR A 259 8.55 0.89 32.35
N ASP A 260 7.83 0.37 33.36
CA ASP A 260 6.55 0.92 33.82
C ASP A 260 6.75 2.15 34.72
N SER A 261 5.66 2.82 35.14
CA SER A 261 5.76 4.00 36.02
C SER A 261 6.29 3.69 37.43
N SER A 262 6.30 2.42 37.83
CA SER A 262 6.87 1.95 39.10
C SER A 262 8.37 1.61 38.98
N GLY A 263 8.94 1.68 37.77
CA GLY A 263 10.33 1.36 37.48
C GLY A 263 10.59 -0.13 37.24
N ASN A 264 9.56 -0.96 37.11
CA ASN A 264 9.73 -2.37 36.76
C ASN A 264 10.01 -2.51 35.27
N VAL A 265 10.94 -3.40 34.91
CA VAL A 265 11.19 -3.75 33.51
C VAL A 265 10.07 -4.65 33.01
N VAL A 266 9.35 -4.21 32.00
CA VAL A 266 8.25 -4.95 31.35
C VAL A 266 8.76 -5.78 30.19
N MET A 267 9.67 -5.23 29.40
CA MET A 267 10.32 -5.91 28.28
C MET A 267 11.76 -5.43 28.14
N GLU A 268 12.66 -6.30 27.69
CA GLU A 268 14.04 -5.92 27.37
C GLU A 268 14.63 -6.73 26.21
N HIS A 269 15.53 -6.11 25.46
CA HIS A 269 16.25 -6.70 24.33
C HIS A 269 17.74 -6.35 24.44
N VAL A 270 18.60 -7.36 24.37
CA VAL A 270 20.03 -7.14 24.14
C VAL A 270 20.21 -6.76 22.68
N VAL A 271 20.88 -5.64 22.43
CA VAL A 271 21.04 -5.04 21.10
C VAL A 271 22.50 -4.66 20.85
N GLU A 272 22.88 -4.65 19.58
CA GLU A 272 24.18 -4.20 19.10
C GLU A 272 24.04 -2.85 18.37
N ALA A 273 25.15 -2.11 18.24
CA ALA A 273 25.18 -0.87 17.46
C ALA A 273 24.79 -1.15 16.00
N GLY A 274 23.96 -0.27 15.42
CA GLY A 274 23.36 -0.41 14.09
C GLY A 274 22.04 -1.17 14.08
N ASP A 275 21.70 -1.94 15.13
CA ASP A 275 20.42 -2.64 15.18
C ASP A 275 19.25 -1.65 15.06
N ILE A 276 18.17 -2.07 14.40
CA ILE A 276 16.95 -1.28 14.30
C ILE A 276 15.99 -1.82 15.34
N TRP A 277 15.70 -1.05 16.39
CA TRP A 277 14.75 -1.42 17.43
C TRP A 277 13.42 -0.69 17.24
N ARG A 278 12.29 -1.34 17.50
CA ARG A 278 10.96 -0.69 17.46
C ARG A 278 10.00 -1.20 18.53
N ALA A 279 9.02 -0.38 18.86
CA ALA A 279 7.84 -0.79 19.63
C ALA A 279 6.53 -0.31 18.98
N CYS A 280 5.49 -1.14 19.05
CA CYS A 280 4.17 -0.83 18.52
C CYS A 280 3.09 -0.86 19.62
N GLN A 281 1.89 -0.39 19.27
CA GLN A 281 0.74 -0.34 20.16
C GLN A 281 -0.53 -0.76 19.42
N ALA A 282 -1.34 -1.63 20.04
CA ALA A 282 -2.68 -1.96 19.56
C ALA A 282 -3.69 -1.80 20.70
N LYS A 283 -4.60 -0.83 20.53
CA LYS A 283 -5.58 -0.48 21.56
C LYS A 283 -6.75 -1.46 21.55
N ASP A 284 -7.27 -1.72 22.74
CA ASP A 284 -8.34 -2.70 22.96
C ASP A 284 -9.63 -2.38 22.18
N ALA A 285 -10.08 -1.11 22.23
CA ALA A 285 -11.32 -0.70 21.57
C ALA A 285 -11.27 -0.88 20.04
N PRO A 286 -10.19 -0.48 19.33
CA PRO A 286 -9.97 -0.88 17.94
C PRO A 286 -10.04 -2.38 17.67
N ILE A 287 -9.43 -3.21 18.51
CA ILE A 287 -9.44 -4.68 18.32
C ILE A 287 -10.87 -5.24 18.44
N ARG A 288 -11.62 -4.77 19.44
CA ARG A 288 -13.01 -5.20 19.65
C ARG A 288 -13.93 -4.80 18.49
N ASP A 289 -13.77 -3.57 17.98
CA ASP A 289 -14.52 -3.11 16.82
C ASP A 289 -14.15 -3.87 15.54
N TRP A 290 -12.87 -4.18 15.36
CA TRP A 290 -12.37 -5.01 14.25
C TRP A 290 -12.97 -6.43 14.26
N VAL A 291 -13.05 -7.09 15.43
CA VAL A 291 -13.73 -8.39 15.57
C VAL A 291 -15.21 -8.29 15.22
N LYS A 292 -15.90 -7.26 15.73
CA LYS A 292 -17.31 -6.99 15.40
C LYS A 292 -17.51 -6.81 13.90
N LEU A 293 -16.63 -6.06 13.24
CA LEU A 293 -16.70 -5.82 11.79
C LEU A 293 -16.50 -7.13 11.02
N ALA A 294 -15.53 -7.97 11.42
CA ALA A 294 -15.29 -9.27 10.80
C ALA A 294 -16.52 -10.19 10.84
N VAL A 295 -17.16 -10.30 12.01
CA VAL A 295 -18.40 -11.09 12.18
C VAL A 295 -19.54 -10.51 11.33
N SER A 296 -19.69 -9.17 11.33
CA SER A 296 -20.71 -8.48 10.53
C SER A 296 -20.55 -8.75 9.04
N ARG A 297 -19.32 -8.61 8.51
CA ARG A 297 -19.03 -8.86 7.09
C ARG A 297 -19.25 -10.32 6.72
N SER A 298 -18.75 -11.27 7.52
CA SER A 298 -18.96 -12.70 7.28
C SER A 298 -20.43 -13.08 7.22
N ARG A 299 -21.26 -12.50 8.11
CA ARG A 299 -22.70 -12.72 8.12
C ARG A 299 -23.42 -12.10 6.93
N LEU A 300 -23.10 -10.85 6.58
CA LEU A 300 -23.74 -10.14 5.47
C LEU A 300 -23.46 -10.79 4.11
N SER A 301 -22.24 -11.31 3.92
CA SER A 301 -21.85 -11.95 2.66
C SER A 301 -22.01 -13.48 2.65
N ASN A 302 -22.32 -14.09 3.80
CA ASN A 302 -22.33 -15.55 3.98
C ASN A 302 -21.00 -16.20 3.54
N THR A 303 -19.88 -15.57 3.89
CA THR A 303 -18.53 -15.97 3.48
C THR A 303 -17.69 -16.35 4.70
N PRO A 304 -16.89 -17.43 4.64
CA PRO A 304 -15.94 -17.75 5.70
C PRO A 304 -14.97 -16.59 5.97
N ALA A 305 -14.68 -16.32 7.24
CA ALA A 305 -13.71 -15.33 7.66
C ALA A 305 -12.53 -15.99 8.36
N VAL A 306 -11.31 -15.65 7.94
CA VAL A 306 -10.07 -16.19 8.50
C VAL A 306 -9.30 -15.05 9.12
N PHE A 307 -8.98 -15.15 10.41
CA PHE A 307 -8.04 -14.27 11.10
C PHE A 307 -6.61 -14.72 10.80
N TRP A 308 -5.82 -13.85 10.17
CA TRP A 308 -4.44 -14.17 9.76
C TRP A 308 -3.50 -13.75 10.89
N LEU A 309 -3.32 -14.65 11.85
CA LEU A 309 -2.57 -14.42 13.08
C LEU A 309 -1.68 -15.63 13.36
N ASP A 310 -0.37 -15.40 13.51
CA ASP A 310 0.59 -16.44 13.82
C ASP A 310 0.79 -16.55 15.34
N GLU A 311 0.37 -17.68 15.93
CA GLU A 311 0.55 -17.90 17.37
C GLU A 311 2.02 -17.91 17.84
N ASN A 312 2.98 -18.03 16.90
CA ASN A 312 4.41 -17.94 17.19
C ASN A 312 4.93 -16.50 17.23
N ARG A 313 4.15 -15.52 16.76
CA ARG A 313 4.43 -14.10 16.99
C ARG A 313 3.87 -13.67 18.34
N ALA A 314 4.72 -13.04 19.16
CA ALA A 314 4.31 -12.62 20.49
C ALA A 314 3.14 -11.64 20.44
N HIS A 315 3.12 -10.72 19.47
CA HIS A 315 2.02 -9.77 19.26
C HIS A 315 0.73 -10.49 18.85
N ASP A 316 0.78 -11.29 17.79
CA ASP A 316 -0.40 -12.00 17.28
C ASP A 316 -0.97 -12.94 18.34
N ALA A 317 -0.14 -13.58 19.19
CA ALA A 317 -0.63 -14.38 20.31
C ALA A 317 -1.50 -13.57 21.30
N GLN A 318 -1.15 -12.31 21.57
CA GLN A 318 -2.00 -11.40 22.37
C GLN A 318 -3.28 -11.03 21.62
N ILE A 319 -3.21 -10.76 20.31
CA ILE A 319 -4.38 -10.48 19.48
C ILE A 319 -5.32 -11.70 19.41
N ILE A 320 -4.80 -12.92 19.26
CA ILE A 320 -5.58 -14.16 19.29
C ILE A 320 -6.34 -14.30 20.61
N ALA A 321 -5.72 -13.96 21.75
CA ALA A 321 -6.39 -13.97 23.04
C ALA A 321 -7.58 -12.99 23.06
N LYS A 322 -7.41 -11.78 22.52
CA LYS A 322 -8.50 -10.78 22.38
C LYS A 322 -9.60 -11.25 21.43
N VAL A 323 -9.25 -11.84 20.29
CA VAL A 323 -10.21 -12.40 19.32
C VAL A 323 -11.05 -13.49 19.99
N LYS A 324 -10.42 -14.44 20.69
CA LYS A 324 -11.12 -15.50 21.44
C LYS A 324 -12.00 -14.94 22.57
N GLN A 325 -11.62 -13.81 23.16
CA GLN A 325 -12.42 -13.12 24.18
C GLN A 325 -13.66 -12.43 23.58
N TYR A 326 -13.53 -11.78 22.41
CA TYR A 326 -14.59 -10.94 21.83
C TYR A 326 -15.53 -11.68 20.88
N LEU A 327 -15.08 -12.76 20.22
CA LEU A 327 -15.96 -13.55 19.35
C LEU A 327 -17.25 -14.04 20.05
N PRO A 328 -17.23 -14.52 21.32
CA PRO A 328 -18.44 -14.91 22.04
C PRO A 328 -19.44 -13.78 22.32
N GLU A 329 -19.06 -12.51 22.15
CA GLU A 329 -19.97 -11.36 22.32
C GLU A 329 -20.88 -11.14 21.10
N HIS A 330 -20.67 -11.91 20.03
CA HIS A 330 -21.41 -11.82 18.78
C HIS A 330 -22.11 -13.14 18.46
N ASP A 331 -23.21 -13.07 17.71
CA ASP A 331 -23.83 -14.27 17.15
C ASP A 331 -22.96 -14.82 16.01
N THR A 332 -22.33 -15.96 16.25
CA THR A 332 -21.50 -16.69 15.27
C THR A 332 -22.21 -17.94 14.74
N THR A 333 -23.49 -18.14 15.08
CA THR A 333 -24.27 -19.30 14.62
C THR A 333 -24.31 -19.35 13.09
N GLY A 334 -23.87 -20.47 12.52
CA GLY A 334 -23.84 -20.68 11.07
C GLY A 334 -22.70 -19.99 10.33
N LEU A 335 -21.79 -19.30 11.04
CA LEU A 335 -20.60 -18.69 10.44
C LEU A 335 -19.40 -19.63 10.52
N THR A 336 -18.55 -19.61 9.50
CA THR A 336 -17.22 -20.23 9.53
C THR A 336 -16.19 -19.16 9.84
N ILE A 337 -15.63 -19.20 11.05
CA ILE A 337 -14.62 -18.26 11.51
C ILE A 337 -13.40 -19.05 12.00
N GLU A 338 -12.26 -18.84 11.37
CA GLU A 338 -11.01 -19.57 11.65
C GLU A 338 -9.88 -18.61 12.04
N ILE A 339 -8.85 -19.13 12.72
CA ILE A 339 -7.60 -18.41 13.02
C ILE A 339 -6.45 -19.24 12.46
N MET A 340 -5.61 -18.66 11.61
CA MET A 340 -4.51 -19.35 10.94
C MET A 340 -3.30 -18.42 10.80
N ALA A 341 -2.09 -18.98 10.85
CA ALA A 341 -0.88 -18.23 10.52
C ALA A 341 -0.95 -17.67 9.08
N PRO A 342 -0.39 -16.47 8.79
CA PRO A 342 -0.58 -15.80 7.51
C PRO A 342 -0.29 -16.63 6.25
N GLU A 343 0.79 -17.42 6.23
CA GLU A 343 1.12 -18.28 5.08
C GLU A 343 0.08 -19.40 4.87
N ALA A 344 -0.38 -20.02 5.97
CA ALA A 344 -1.40 -21.07 5.93
C ALA A 344 -2.78 -20.49 5.54
N ALA A 345 -3.13 -19.32 6.09
CA ALA A 345 -4.34 -18.59 5.75
C ALA A 345 -4.39 -18.18 4.27
N CYS A 346 -3.25 -17.72 3.73
CA CYS A 346 -3.08 -17.42 2.32
C CYS A 346 -3.30 -18.68 1.48
N THR A 347 -2.60 -19.78 1.78
CA THR A 347 -2.77 -21.07 1.09
C THR A 347 -4.22 -21.56 1.08
N PHE A 348 -4.90 -21.49 2.23
CA PHE A 348 -6.32 -21.84 2.34
C PHE A 348 -7.21 -20.96 1.45
N SER A 349 -6.98 -19.65 1.47
CA SER A 349 -7.75 -18.68 0.69
C SER A 349 -7.53 -18.87 -0.81
N LEU A 350 -6.29 -19.12 -1.25
CA LEU A 350 -5.96 -19.41 -2.65
C LEU A 350 -6.65 -20.67 -3.17
N ALA A 351 -6.65 -21.75 -2.37
CA ALA A 351 -7.32 -23.00 -2.73
C ALA A 351 -8.83 -22.84 -2.92
N ARG A 352 -9.46 -21.90 -2.19
CA ARG A 352 -10.87 -21.53 -2.34
C ARG A 352 -11.08 -20.61 -3.55
N ALA A 353 -10.26 -19.57 -3.69
CA ALA A 353 -10.33 -18.65 -4.80
C ALA A 353 -10.22 -19.37 -6.16
N ARG A 354 -9.32 -20.36 -6.30
CA ARG A 354 -9.21 -21.18 -7.52
C ARG A 354 -10.45 -22.02 -7.85
N LYS A 355 -11.37 -22.21 -6.91
CA LYS A 355 -12.65 -22.90 -7.09
C LYS A 355 -13.83 -21.95 -7.31
N GLY A 356 -13.58 -20.65 -7.41
CA GLY A 356 -14.64 -19.64 -7.47
C GLY A 356 -15.28 -19.35 -6.11
N GLU A 357 -14.60 -19.71 -5.00
CA GLU A 357 -15.13 -19.53 -3.66
C GLU A 357 -14.44 -18.37 -2.92
N ASP A 358 -15.24 -17.57 -2.23
CA ASP A 358 -14.75 -16.38 -1.53
C ASP A 358 -14.21 -16.70 -0.13
N THR A 359 -13.27 -15.89 0.36
CA THR A 359 -12.75 -15.96 1.74
C THR A 359 -12.44 -14.57 2.26
N ILE A 360 -13.02 -14.17 3.40
CA ILE A 360 -12.67 -12.88 4.02
C ILE A 360 -11.35 -13.05 4.78
N SER A 361 -10.35 -12.26 4.41
CA SER A 361 -9.13 -12.09 5.20
C SER A 361 -9.37 -11.06 6.32
N VAL A 362 -9.09 -11.45 7.56
CA VAL A 362 -9.25 -10.58 8.74
C VAL A 362 -7.86 -10.39 9.33
N THR A 363 -7.28 -9.20 9.14
CA THR A 363 -5.83 -9.02 9.32
C THR A 363 -5.46 -7.79 10.14
N GLY A 364 -4.23 -7.76 10.64
CA GLY A 364 -3.57 -6.54 11.11
C GLY A 364 -3.35 -5.50 10.01
N ASN A 365 -2.78 -4.37 10.39
CA ASN A 365 -2.65 -3.15 9.59
C ASN A 365 -1.74 -3.34 8.37
N VAL A 366 -0.58 -3.98 8.54
CA VAL A 366 0.36 -4.22 7.42
C VAL A 366 -0.22 -5.22 6.41
N LEU A 367 -0.79 -6.33 6.88
CA LEU A 367 -1.42 -7.30 5.99
C LEU A 367 -2.68 -6.74 5.31
N ARG A 368 -3.42 -5.82 5.95
CA ARG A 368 -4.51 -5.11 5.25
C ARG A 368 -3.95 -4.46 3.99
N ASP A 369 -2.93 -3.62 4.14
CA ASP A 369 -2.26 -2.91 3.04
C ASP A 369 -1.82 -3.88 1.92
N TYR A 370 -1.13 -4.96 2.28
CA TYR A 370 -0.56 -5.90 1.32
C TYR A 370 -1.64 -6.69 0.57
N LEU A 371 -2.65 -7.20 1.29
CA LEU A 371 -3.68 -8.04 0.69
C LEU A 371 -4.67 -7.24 -0.14
N THR A 372 -4.93 -5.97 0.22
CA THR A 372 -5.80 -5.08 -0.56
C THR A 372 -5.16 -4.57 -1.86
N ASP A 373 -3.85 -4.73 -2.04
CA ASP A 373 -3.23 -4.58 -3.36
C ASP A 373 -3.12 -5.93 -4.08
N LEU A 374 -2.63 -6.95 -3.39
CA LEU A 374 -2.37 -8.28 -3.93
C LEU A 374 -3.57 -8.91 -4.62
N PHE A 375 -4.68 -9.09 -3.91
CA PHE A 375 -5.82 -9.82 -4.48
C PHE A 375 -6.57 -9.01 -5.54
N PRO A 376 -6.87 -7.71 -5.35
CA PRO A 376 -7.43 -6.88 -6.42
C PRO A 376 -6.57 -6.79 -7.68
N ILE A 377 -5.22 -6.82 -7.58
CA ILE A 377 -4.36 -6.90 -8.78
C ILE A 377 -4.54 -8.22 -9.52
N MET A 378 -4.70 -9.34 -8.82
CA MET A 378 -4.95 -10.65 -9.45
C MET A 378 -6.37 -10.76 -10.03
N GLU A 379 -7.37 -10.26 -9.29
CA GLU A 379 -8.80 -10.34 -9.63
C GLU A 379 -9.21 -9.33 -10.72
N LEU A 380 -8.76 -8.08 -10.58
CA LEU A 380 -9.26 -6.93 -11.35
C LEU A 380 -8.18 -6.29 -12.23
N GLY A 381 -6.92 -6.72 -12.08
CA GLY A 381 -5.78 -6.13 -12.76
C GLY A 381 -5.36 -4.76 -12.21
N THR A 382 -5.99 -4.28 -11.14
CA THR A 382 -5.70 -3.02 -10.45
C THR A 382 -6.36 -2.99 -9.07
N SER A 383 -5.69 -2.37 -8.09
CA SER A 383 -6.22 -2.07 -6.75
C SER A 383 -7.00 -0.75 -6.67
N ALA A 384 -7.18 -0.04 -7.79
CA ALA A 384 -7.97 1.19 -7.86
C ALA A 384 -9.49 0.95 -8.01
N LYS A 385 -9.92 -0.30 -8.23
CA LYS A 385 -11.31 -0.67 -8.51
C LYS A 385 -11.94 -1.42 -7.33
N MET A 386 -11.90 -0.81 -6.15
CA MET A 386 -12.39 -1.46 -4.93
C MET A 386 -13.13 -0.47 -4.03
N LEU A 387 -14.00 -1.01 -3.17
CA LEU A 387 -14.58 -0.29 -2.07
C LEU A 387 -13.64 -0.34 -0.85
N SER A 388 -13.22 0.82 -0.36
CA SER A 388 -12.49 0.93 0.91
C SER A 388 -13.32 1.78 1.88
N ILE A 389 -14.11 1.07 2.71
CA ILE A 389 -15.07 1.67 3.64
C ILE A 389 -14.46 1.61 5.04
N VAL A 390 -14.44 2.75 5.72
CA VAL A 390 -13.94 2.91 7.08
C VAL A 390 -15.08 3.38 7.97
N PRO A 391 -15.79 2.45 8.64
CA PRO A 391 -16.77 2.80 9.67
C PRO A 391 -16.03 3.48 10.83
N LEU A 392 -16.22 4.80 10.98
CA LEU A 392 -15.56 5.53 12.05
C LEU A 392 -16.16 5.11 13.39
N MET A 393 -15.30 4.88 14.39
CA MET A 393 -15.74 4.44 15.73
C MET A 393 -16.79 5.36 16.38
N ASN A 394 -16.85 6.64 15.98
CA ASN A 394 -17.81 7.63 16.45
C ASN A 394 -19.12 7.68 15.63
N GLY A 395 -19.35 6.71 14.74
CA GLY A 395 -20.61 6.54 13.99
C GLY A 395 -20.65 7.21 12.61
N GLY A 396 -19.60 7.93 12.20
CA GLY A 396 -19.48 8.44 10.82
C GLY A 396 -18.93 7.40 9.85
N GLY A 397 -18.88 7.74 8.56
CA GLY A 397 -18.24 6.94 7.51
C GLY A 397 -17.12 7.72 6.82
N LEU A 398 -16.00 7.04 6.57
CA LEU A 398 -14.96 7.50 5.66
C LEU A 398 -14.88 6.50 4.50
N PHE A 399 -14.81 7.01 3.26
CA PHE A 399 -14.86 6.22 2.04
C PHE A 399 -13.65 6.57 1.20
N GLU A 400 -12.64 5.71 1.24
CA GLU A 400 -11.45 5.85 0.40
C GLU A 400 -11.78 5.35 -1.02
N THR A 401 -11.28 6.06 -2.01
CA THR A 401 -11.63 5.85 -3.42
C THR A 401 -10.86 4.70 -4.08
N GLY A 402 -10.19 3.85 -3.29
CA GLY A 402 -9.31 2.76 -3.74
C GLY A 402 -8.13 2.58 -2.78
N ALA A 403 -7.39 1.48 -2.91
CA ALA A 403 -6.21 1.20 -2.06
C ALA A 403 -4.88 1.60 -2.73
N GLY A 404 -4.89 2.00 -4.00
CA GLY A 404 -3.68 2.38 -4.74
C GLY A 404 -3.13 3.78 -4.41
N GLY A 405 -1.94 4.08 -4.94
CA GLY A 405 -1.31 5.40 -4.82
C GLY A 405 -1.76 6.44 -5.87
N SER A 406 -1.14 7.63 -5.86
CA SER A 406 -1.47 8.78 -6.73
C SER A 406 -0.94 8.68 -8.18
N ALA A 407 -0.41 7.52 -8.58
CA ALA A 407 0.04 7.19 -9.94
C ALA A 407 0.85 8.28 -10.69
N PRO A 408 2.09 8.61 -10.28
CA PRO A 408 2.93 9.65 -10.92
C PRO A 408 3.12 9.50 -12.45
N LYS A 409 3.16 8.26 -12.95
CA LYS A 409 3.26 7.95 -14.39
C LYS A 409 2.05 8.42 -15.20
N HIS A 410 0.89 8.65 -14.56
CA HIS A 410 -0.30 9.20 -15.21
C HIS A 410 -0.14 10.70 -15.45
N VAL A 411 0.43 11.42 -14.48
CA VAL A 411 0.74 12.86 -14.62
C VAL A 411 1.75 13.10 -15.74
N GLN A 412 2.77 12.24 -15.85
CA GLN A 412 3.74 12.32 -16.96
C GLN A 412 3.09 12.19 -18.34
N GLN A 413 2.13 11.25 -18.49
CA GLN A 413 1.37 11.13 -19.73
C GLN A 413 0.49 12.35 -19.96
N PHE A 414 -0.21 12.81 -18.93
CA PHE A 414 -1.08 13.97 -19.03
C PHE A 414 -0.32 15.22 -19.49
N VAL A 415 0.81 15.56 -18.86
CA VAL A 415 1.62 16.73 -19.25
C VAL A 415 2.20 16.59 -20.65
N LYS A 416 2.63 15.38 -21.05
CA LYS A 416 3.28 15.13 -22.33
C LYS A 416 2.30 15.13 -23.52
N GLU A 417 1.14 14.53 -23.36
CA GLU A 417 0.22 14.24 -24.47
C GLU A 417 -1.26 14.52 -24.15
N ASN A 418 -1.53 15.22 -23.04
CA ASN A 418 -2.86 15.64 -22.59
C ASN A 418 -3.88 14.49 -22.59
N HIS A 419 -3.45 13.32 -22.13
CA HIS A 419 -4.28 12.13 -21.95
C HIS A 419 -4.11 11.61 -20.53
N LEU A 420 -5.20 11.56 -19.76
CA LEU A 420 -5.18 11.09 -18.38
C LEU A 420 -5.83 9.71 -18.28
N ARG A 421 -5.01 8.66 -18.13
CA ARG A 421 -5.47 7.27 -18.00
C ARG A 421 -5.84 6.86 -16.56
N TRP A 422 -6.10 7.83 -15.68
CA TRP A 422 -6.56 7.56 -14.31
C TRP A 422 -8.01 7.07 -14.34
N ASP A 423 -8.29 5.89 -13.80
CA ASP A 423 -9.63 5.32 -13.72
C ASP A 423 -10.30 5.74 -12.40
N SER A 424 -11.34 6.57 -12.49
CA SER A 424 -12.06 7.11 -11.33
C SER A 424 -13.18 6.19 -10.82
N LEU A 425 -13.24 4.92 -11.27
CA LEU A 425 -14.28 3.99 -10.81
C LEU A 425 -14.39 3.92 -9.29
N GLY A 426 -13.27 3.90 -8.57
CA GLY A 426 -13.29 3.87 -7.10
C GLY A 426 -13.84 5.16 -6.47
N GLU A 427 -13.72 6.32 -7.13
CA GLU A 427 -14.38 7.56 -6.69
C GLU A 427 -15.91 7.45 -6.84
N PHE A 428 -16.38 6.82 -7.92
CA PHE A 428 -17.80 6.61 -8.19
C PHE A 428 -18.41 5.66 -7.14
N LEU A 429 -17.72 4.55 -6.87
CA LEU A 429 -18.10 3.57 -5.85
C LEU A 429 -18.11 4.17 -4.43
N ALA A 430 -17.08 4.95 -4.08
CA ALA A 430 -17.00 5.62 -2.79
C ALA A 430 -18.12 6.67 -2.61
N LEU A 431 -18.47 7.41 -3.67
CA LEU A 431 -19.56 8.38 -3.64
C LEU A 431 -20.92 7.68 -3.45
N ALA A 432 -21.18 6.57 -4.13
CA ALA A 432 -22.40 5.79 -3.94
C ALA A 432 -22.53 5.27 -2.50
N ALA A 433 -21.47 4.65 -1.96
CA ALA A 433 -21.44 4.19 -0.57
C ALA A 433 -21.59 5.33 0.45
N SER A 434 -21.04 6.51 0.16
CA SER A 434 -21.19 7.71 0.99
C SER A 434 -22.63 8.23 1.01
N LEU A 435 -23.28 8.28 -0.15
CA LEU A 435 -24.70 8.67 -0.27
C LEU A 435 -25.63 7.66 0.41
N GLU A 436 -25.34 6.36 0.26
CA GLU A 436 -26.07 5.30 0.95
C GLU A 436 -25.93 5.43 2.48
N HIS A 437 -24.69 5.63 2.96
CA HIS A 437 -24.46 5.85 4.39
C HIS A 437 -25.23 7.07 4.90
N LEU A 438 -25.18 8.20 4.18
CA LEU A 438 -25.97 9.39 4.52
C LEU A 438 -27.47 9.07 4.58
N ALA A 439 -27.99 8.33 3.60
CA ALA A 439 -29.39 7.92 3.57
C ALA A 439 -29.77 7.11 4.80
N GLN A 440 -28.95 6.12 5.18
CA GLN A 440 -29.19 5.25 6.32
C GLN A 440 -29.09 5.98 7.68
N VAL A 441 -28.08 6.83 7.87
CA VAL A 441 -27.87 7.50 9.18
C VAL A 441 -28.79 8.71 9.39
N SER A 442 -29.32 9.30 8.32
CA SER A 442 -30.19 10.48 8.39
C SER A 442 -31.64 10.26 7.93
N ASN A 443 -31.99 9.03 7.51
CA ASN A 443 -33.26 8.70 6.86
C ASN A 443 -33.56 9.63 5.66
N ASN A 444 -32.56 9.86 4.80
CA ASN A 444 -32.67 10.76 3.65
C ASN A 444 -32.96 9.97 2.37
N ASN A 445 -34.24 9.93 1.98
CA ASN A 445 -34.70 9.19 0.79
C ASN A 445 -34.06 9.71 -0.51
N THR A 446 -33.88 11.03 -0.67
CA THR A 446 -33.25 11.60 -1.88
C THR A 446 -31.79 11.15 -1.99
N ALA A 447 -31.07 11.03 -0.86
CA ALA A 447 -29.71 10.47 -0.87
C ALA A 447 -29.69 8.99 -1.28
N GLN A 448 -30.68 8.20 -0.87
CA GLN A 448 -30.81 6.80 -1.31
C GLN A 448 -31.03 6.73 -2.83
N VAL A 449 -31.93 7.56 -3.38
CA VAL A 449 -32.17 7.60 -4.83
C VAL A 449 -30.89 7.98 -5.59
N LEU A 450 -30.13 8.95 -5.09
CA LEU A 450 -28.84 9.32 -5.67
C LEU A 450 -27.83 8.17 -5.63
N ALA A 451 -27.73 7.43 -4.52
CA ALA A 451 -26.87 6.26 -4.39
C ALA A 451 -27.26 5.16 -5.38
N ASP A 452 -28.52 4.74 -5.37
CA ASP A 452 -29.03 3.63 -6.19
C ASP A 452 -28.90 3.93 -7.70
N THR A 453 -29.14 5.18 -8.10
CA THR A 453 -28.99 5.61 -9.49
C THR A 453 -27.52 5.73 -9.89
N LEU A 454 -26.64 6.14 -8.99
CA LEU A 454 -25.19 6.18 -9.23
C LEU A 454 -24.59 4.78 -9.36
N ASP A 455 -25.05 3.82 -8.56
CA ASP A 455 -24.64 2.42 -8.68
C ASP A 455 -25.03 1.83 -10.04
N ARG A 456 -26.27 2.08 -10.49
CA ARG A 456 -26.72 1.65 -11.83
C ARG A 456 -25.94 2.35 -12.95
N ALA A 457 -25.67 3.65 -12.80
CA ALA A 457 -24.85 4.40 -13.76
C ALA A 457 -23.42 3.86 -13.85
N THR A 458 -22.82 3.53 -12.70
CA THR A 458 -21.50 2.90 -12.62
C THR A 458 -21.51 1.53 -13.31
N GLY A 459 -22.57 0.73 -13.12
CA GLY A 459 -22.79 -0.50 -13.87
C GLY A 459 -22.86 -0.29 -15.39
N SER A 460 -23.53 0.77 -15.85
CA SER A 460 -23.56 1.15 -17.27
C SER A 460 -22.19 1.56 -17.80
N VAL A 461 -21.38 2.32 -17.04
CA VAL A 461 -19.98 2.65 -17.41
C VAL A 461 -19.17 1.37 -17.66
N LEU A 462 -19.33 0.36 -16.79
CA LEU A 462 -18.63 -0.92 -16.94
C LEU A 462 -19.15 -1.73 -18.14
N ASN A 463 -20.48 -1.91 -18.26
CA ASN A 463 -21.10 -2.70 -19.32
C ASN A 463 -20.84 -2.15 -20.73
N GLU A 464 -20.80 -0.81 -20.85
CA GLU A 464 -20.54 -0.10 -22.11
C GLU A 464 -19.03 0.15 -22.35
N ASN A 465 -18.16 -0.35 -21.47
CA ASN A 465 -16.71 -0.18 -21.52
C ASN A 465 -16.27 1.29 -21.66
N ARG A 466 -16.82 2.17 -20.81
CA ARG A 466 -16.54 3.62 -20.77
C ARG A 466 -15.47 4.01 -19.74
N SER A 467 -14.63 3.06 -19.34
CA SER A 467 -13.41 3.36 -18.57
C SER A 467 -12.34 4.01 -19.46
N PRO A 468 -11.38 4.76 -18.88
CA PRO A 468 -10.28 5.36 -19.62
C PRO A 468 -9.43 4.31 -20.34
N SER A 469 -9.15 4.54 -21.62
CA SER A 469 -8.10 3.84 -22.35
C SER A 469 -6.73 4.28 -21.85
N ARG A 470 -5.70 3.52 -22.23
CA ARG A 470 -4.30 3.87 -21.98
C ARG A 470 -3.66 4.62 -23.15
N LYS A 471 -4.36 4.74 -24.28
CA LYS A 471 -3.84 5.26 -25.54
C LYS A 471 -4.38 6.66 -25.82
N VAL A 472 -3.47 7.57 -26.18
CA VAL A 472 -3.82 8.93 -26.61
C VAL A 472 -4.78 8.91 -27.81
N ASN A 473 -5.69 9.88 -27.83
CA ASN A 473 -6.81 10.05 -28.77
C ASN A 473 -7.94 9.01 -28.63
N GLU A 474 -7.88 8.16 -27.61
CA GLU A 474 -9.02 7.35 -27.16
C GLU A 474 -9.64 8.00 -25.91
N LEU A 475 -10.76 7.44 -25.43
CA LEU A 475 -11.46 7.94 -24.24
C LEU A 475 -10.50 7.96 -23.04
N ASP A 476 -10.40 9.08 -22.35
CA ASP A 476 -9.58 9.22 -21.14
C ASP A 476 -10.45 9.46 -19.90
N ASN A 477 -9.84 9.81 -18.76
CA ASN A 477 -10.51 10.13 -17.51
C ASN A 477 -11.71 11.08 -17.67
N ARG A 478 -11.53 12.18 -18.41
CA ARG A 478 -12.55 13.21 -18.59
C ARG A 478 -13.75 12.66 -19.36
N GLY A 479 -13.47 11.83 -20.36
CA GLY A 479 -14.49 11.10 -21.11
C GLY A 479 -15.30 10.14 -20.25
N SER A 480 -14.64 9.39 -19.36
CA SER A 480 -15.32 8.50 -18.42
C SER A 480 -16.25 9.25 -17.46
N HIS A 481 -15.82 10.41 -16.96
CA HIS A 481 -16.64 11.30 -16.13
C HIS A 481 -17.89 11.82 -16.88
N PHE A 482 -17.73 12.17 -18.16
CA PHE A 482 -18.89 12.53 -19.00
C PHE A 482 -19.89 11.37 -19.11
N PHE A 483 -19.43 10.14 -19.40
CA PHE A 483 -20.32 8.98 -19.52
C PHE A 483 -21.00 8.65 -18.19
N LEU A 484 -20.31 8.76 -17.05
CA LEU A 484 -20.95 8.61 -15.74
C LEU A 484 -22.05 9.65 -15.56
N ALA A 485 -21.79 10.93 -15.83
CA ALA A 485 -22.78 11.99 -15.69
C ALA A 485 -24.00 11.76 -16.60
N LEU A 486 -23.77 11.31 -17.84
CA LEU A 486 -24.82 10.93 -18.79
C LEU A 486 -25.71 9.80 -18.23
N TYR A 487 -25.10 8.67 -17.84
CA TYR A 487 -25.86 7.52 -17.34
C TYR A 487 -26.55 7.81 -16.01
N TRP A 488 -25.92 8.60 -15.13
CA TRP A 488 -26.52 8.98 -13.86
C TRP A 488 -27.72 9.90 -14.06
N ALA A 489 -27.63 10.90 -14.95
CA ALA A 489 -28.77 11.74 -15.30
C ALA A 489 -29.91 10.92 -15.92
N GLN A 490 -29.61 9.93 -16.77
CA GLN A 490 -30.61 9.02 -17.35
C GLN A 490 -31.31 8.17 -16.28
N GLU A 491 -30.57 7.59 -15.34
CA GLU A 491 -31.12 6.81 -14.24
C GLU A 491 -31.95 7.67 -13.28
N LEU A 492 -31.50 8.90 -12.99
CA LEU A 492 -32.24 9.88 -12.18
C LEU A 492 -33.54 10.33 -12.85
N ALA A 493 -33.54 10.51 -14.18
CA ALA A 493 -34.73 10.86 -14.94
C ALA A 493 -35.74 9.70 -15.05
N LYS A 494 -35.26 8.45 -14.98
CA LYS A 494 -36.07 7.24 -15.17
C LYS A 494 -36.70 6.69 -13.88
N GLN A 495 -36.03 6.86 -12.74
CA GLN A 495 -36.51 6.35 -11.45
C GLN A 495 -37.87 6.94 -11.04
N THR A 496 -38.60 6.23 -10.20
CA THR A 496 -39.97 6.60 -9.79
C THR A 496 -40.12 6.91 -8.30
N ASP A 497 -39.03 6.80 -7.53
CA ASP A 497 -39.02 6.94 -6.07
C ASP A 497 -39.02 8.42 -5.64
N ASP A 498 -38.45 9.32 -6.46
CA ASP A 498 -38.50 10.78 -6.30
C ASP A 498 -38.89 11.45 -7.64
N PRO A 499 -40.20 11.69 -7.88
CA PRO A 499 -40.68 12.29 -9.13
C PRO A 499 -40.19 13.73 -9.38
N ALA A 500 -39.89 14.49 -8.32
CA ALA A 500 -39.38 15.85 -8.47
C ALA A 500 -37.93 15.83 -8.96
N LEU A 501 -37.11 14.92 -8.42
CA LEU A 501 -35.76 14.69 -8.89
C LEU A 501 -35.74 14.17 -10.33
N ALA A 502 -36.64 13.25 -10.68
CA ALA A 502 -36.80 12.77 -12.05
C ALA A 502 -37.12 13.90 -13.04
N ALA A 503 -38.10 14.76 -12.68
CA ALA A 503 -38.47 15.91 -13.51
C ALA A 503 -37.31 16.92 -13.66
N LYS A 504 -36.51 17.12 -12.60
CA LYS A 504 -35.32 17.99 -12.66
C LYS A 504 -34.26 17.45 -13.63
N PHE A 505 -34.00 16.14 -13.59
CA PHE A 505 -32.93 15.51 -14.37
C PHE A 505 -33.33 15.11 -15.80
N ALA A 506 -34.62 15.05 -16.11
CA ALA A 506 -35.11 14.77 -17.48
C ALA A 506 -34.50 15.69 -18.57
N PRO A 507 -34.56 17.03 -18.47
CA PRO A 507 -33.96 17.90 -19.49
C PRO A 507 -32.43 17.82 -19.52
N ILE A 508 -31.78 17.51 -18.38
CA ILE A 508 -30.32 17.34 -18.30
C ILE A 508 -29.91 16.06 -19.04
N ALA A 509 -30.62 14.95 -18.80
CA ALA A 509 -30.38 13.68 -19.48
C ALA A 509 -30.58 13.80 -21.00
N GLU A 510 -31.61 14.53 -21.45
CA GLU A 510 -31.85 14.80 -22.87
C GLU A 510 -30.72 15.65 -23.49
N ALA A 511 -30.27 16.70 -22.80
CA ALA A 511 -29.17 17.54 -23.25
C ALA A 511 -27.86 16.74 -23.38
N LEU A 512 -27.48 15.97 -22.36
CA LEU A 512 -26.26 15.14 -22.41
C LEU A 512 -26.35 14.07 -23.50
N THR A 513 -27.51 13.42 -23.66
CA THR A 513 -27.73 12.39 -24.68
C THR A 513 -27.63 12.96 -26.10
N SER A 514 -28.31 14.08 -26.36
CA SER A 514 -28.32 14.71 -27.69
C SER A 514 -26.98 15.33 -28.08
N LYS A 515 -26.15 15.72 -27.09
CA LYS A 515 -24.83 16.33 -27.28
C LYS A 515 -23.66 15.37 -27.10
N GLN A 516 -23.92 14.08 -26.94
CA GLN A 516 -22.89 13.08 -26.64
C GLN A 516 -21.70 13.11 -27.60
N ALA A 517 -21.96 13.09 -28.91
CA ALA A 517 -20.88 13.08 -29.92
C ALA A 517 -20.04 14.37 -29.88
N GLU A 518 -20.70 15.52 -29.80
CA GLU A 518 -20.04 16.84 -29.73
C GLU A 518 -19.14 16.95 -28.49
N ILE A 519 -19.62 16.51 -27.32
CA ILE A 519 -18.84 16.52 -26.08
C ILE A 519 -17.62 15.61 -26.19
N VAL A 520 -17.79 14.38 -26.68
CA VAL A 520 -16.68 13.43 -26.83
C VAL A 520 -15.63 13.96 -27.82
N ASP A 521 -16.06 14.59 -28.92
CA ASP A 521 -15.15 15.19 -29.89
C ASP A 521 -14.37 16.36 -29.27
N GLU A 522 -15.02 17.23 -28.50
CA GLU A 522 -14.35 18.32 -27.76
C GLU A 522 -13.32 17.80 -26.76
N LEU A 523 -13.65 16.74 -26.00
CA LEU A 523 -12.74 16.13 -25.03
C LEU A 523 -11.53 15.46 -25.69
N ASN A 524 -11.71 14.84 -26.87
CA ASN A 524 -10.63 14.16 -27.59
C ASN A 524 -9.75 15.13 -28.40
N ALA A 525 -10.31 16.25 -28.89
CA ALA A 525 -9.59 17.19 -29.75
C ALA A 525 -8.37 17.87 -29.10
N VAL A 526 -8.31 17.89 -27.75
CA VAL A 526 -7.19 18.47 -27.00
C VAL A 526 -6.04 17.48 -26.76
N GLN A 527 -6.26 16.18 -26.99
CA GLN A 527 -5.27 15.14 -26.76
C GLN A 527 -4.16 15.15 -27.83
N GLY A 528 -3.06 14.45 -27.57
CA GLY A 528 -1.92 14.32 -28.48
C GLY A 528 -0.97 15.52 -28.47
N LYS A 529 -1.19 16.48 -27.56
CA LYS A 529 -0.40 17.71 -27.43
C LYS A 529 0.06 17.87 -25.99
N PRO A 530 1.26 18.43 -25.74
CA PRO A 530 1.66 18.81 -24.39
C PRO A 530 0.71 19.82 -23.78
N VAL A 531 0.52 19.74 -22.47
CA VAL A 531 -0.27 20.69 -21.69
C VAL A 531 0.56 21.22 -20.51
N ASP A 532 0.54 22.52 -20.33
CA ASP A 532 1.21 23.18 -19.20
C ASP A 532 0.20 23.39 -18.06
N ILE A 533 0.48 22.77 -16.92
CA ILE A 533 -0.32 22.88 -15.70
C ILE A 533 0.31 23.81 -14.65
N GLY A 534 1.44 24.48 -14.96
CA GLY A 534 2.05 25.49 -14.10
C GLY A 534 2.77 24.98 -12.85
N GLY A 535 2.94 23.68 -12.69
CA GLY A 535 3.64 23.06 -11.55
C GLY A 535 3.41 21.55 -11.49
N TYR A 536 4.00 20.86 -10.50
CA TYR A 536 3.78 19.43 -10.27
C TYR A 536 3.08 19.16 -8.94
N TYR A 537 3.77 19.43 -7.82
CA TYR A 537 3.17 19.29 -6.48
C TYR A 537 2.17 20.39 -6.15
N MET A 538 2.33 21.57 -6.75
CA MET A 538 1.46 22.73 -6.59
C MET A 538 1.26 23.37 -7.98
N PRO A 539 0.39 22.79 -8.82
CA PRO A 539 0.09 23.34 -10.14
C PRO A 539 -0.71 24.64 -10.04
N ASP A 540 -0.84 25.35 -11.17
CA ASP A 540 -1.68 26.54 -11.28
C ASP A 540 -3.15 26.12 -11.48
N ASP A 541 -4.03 26.51 -10.56
CA ASP A 541 -5.44 26.11 -10.55
C ASP A 541 -6.16 26.46 -11.87
N ALA A 542 -5.91 27.65 -12.42
CA ALA A 542 -6.58 28.10 -13.64
C ALA A 542 -6.15 27.26 -14.86
N LYS A 543 -4.86 26.94 -14.96
CA LYS A 543 -4.33 26.04 -16.01
C LYS A 543 -4.89 24.62 -15.89
N VAL A 544 -4.94 24.08 -14.66
CA VAL A 544 -5.51 22.74 -14.43
C VAL A 544 -7.00 22.70 -14.77
N ILE A 545 -7.78 23.68 -14.34
CA ILE A 545 -9.21 23.76 -14.67
C ILE A 545 -9.41 23.80 -16.19
N ALA A 546 -8.65 24.63 -16.90
CA ALA A 546 -8.73 24.72 -18.35
C ALA A 546 -8.36 23.39 -19.05
N ALA A 547 -7.35 22.69 -18.55
CA ALA A 547 -6.92 21.41 -19.09
C ALA A 547 -7.90 20.25 -18.78
N MET A 548 -8.51 20.26 -17.59
CA MET A 548 -9.40 19.20 -17.11
C MET A 548 -10.85 19.36 -17.57
N ARG A 549 -11.28 20.58 -17.92
CA ARG A 549 -12.64 20.89 -18.38
C ARG A 549 -12.67 21.51 -19.80
N PRO A 550 -12.11 20.86 -20.83
CA PRO A 550 -11.95 21.48 -22.15
C PRO A 550 -13.26 21.54 -22.97
N SER A 551 -14.27 20.74 -22.63
CA SER A 551 -15.56 20.73 -23.34
C SER A 551 -16.46 21.87 -22.86
N ALA A 552 -16.59 22.92 -23.68
CA ALA A 552 -17.49 24.04 -23.40
C ALA A 552 -18.96 23.58 -23.38
N THR A 553 -19.32 22.64 -24.25
CA THR A 553 -20.68 22.08 -24.32
C THR A 553 -21.03 21.33 -23.05
N PHE A 554 -20.13 20.49 -22.54
CA PHE A 554 -20.36 19.77 -21.29
C PHE A 554 -20.42 20.71 -20.09
N ASN A 555 -19.50 21.67 -20.00
CA ASN A 555 -19.49 22.67 -18.93
C ASN A 555 -20.80 23.45 -18.86
N ALA A 556 -21.32 23.91 -20.01
CA ALA A 556 -22.57 24.67 -20.05
C ALA A 556 -23.79 23.88 -19.55
N ILE A 557 -23.81 22.55 -19.76
CA ILE A 557 -24.88 21.68 -19.24
C ILE A 557 -24.76 21.51 -17.72
N ILE A 558 -23.55 21.27 -17.22
CA ILE A 558 -23.31 21.08 -15.77
C ILE A 558 -23.56 22.37 -14.98
N ASP A 559 -23.14 23.53 -15.51
CA ASP A 559 -23.32 24.83 -14.85
C ASP A 559 -24.80 25.26 -14.77
N ALA A 560 -25.71 24.57 -15.47
CA ALA A 560 -27.16 24.86 -15.51
C ALA A 560 -28.01 24.04 -14.51
N ILE A 561 -27.40 23.12 -13.74
CA ILE A 561 -28.05 22.22 -12.76
C ILE A 561 -28.28 22.93 -11.42
#